data_AF-A0A963X2T3-F1
#
_entry.id   AF-A0A963X2T3-F1
#
_cell.length_a   1.000
_cell.length_b   1.000
_cell.length_c   1.000
_cell.angle_alpha   90.00
_cell.angle_beta   90.00
_cell.angle_gamma   90.00
#
_symmetry.space_group_name_H-M   'P 1'
#
loop_
_entity.id
_entity.type
_entity.pdbx_description
1 polymer ?
#
loop_
_entity_poly.entity_id
_entity_poly.type
_entity_poly.pdbx_seq_one_letter_code
_entity_poly.pdbx_strand_id
1 'polypeptide(L)'
;MMKKMLLGGLVWAAGCATTYAEPVNERAAAILDAHERTGEVVNCLNLRQVSSIVAIDEETLLIKSGVNDYYVNELSGRCNGATRNSTRFEYATSIGQLCRNDILKVVDNSGGFLTGSCGVGSFERLATKEPAEEETETE
;
A
#
# COMPACT_ATOMS: atom_id res chain seq x y z
N MET A 1 28.83 55.43 -36.41
CA MET A 1 28.73 56.12 -35.09
C MET A 1 28.08 55.17 -34.09
N MET A 2 28.69 55.01 -32.93
CA MET A 2 28.31 54.07 -31.87
C MET A 2 27.07 54.52 -31.09
N LYS A 3 26.21 53.57 -30.69
CA LYS A 3 25.48 53.68 -29.42
C LYS A 3 25.32 52.30 -28.77
N LYS A 4 25.84 52.24 -27.55
CA LYS A 4 25.92 51.17 -26.55
C LYS A 4 24.53 50.69 -26.09
N MET A 5 24.56 49.64 -25.24
CA MET A 5 23.57 49.19 -24.23
C MET A 5 22.67 48.04 -24.69
N LEU A 6 22.43 46.96 -23.94
CA LEU A 6 22.66 46.61 -22.53
C LEU A 6 22.52 45.07 -22.40
N LEU A 7 23.09 44.52 -21.32
CA LEU A 7 22.87 43.16 -20.85
C LEU A 7 21.38 42.84 -20.60
N GLY A 8 21.00 41.61 -20.88
CA GLY A 8 19.85 40.90 -20.30
C GLY A 8 19.93 39.46 -20.79
N GLY A 9 20.07 38.42 -19.98
CA GLY A 9 19.53 38.20 -18.64
C GLY A 9 18.84 36.84 -18.71
N LEU A 10 19.55 35.83 -18.22
CA LEU A 10 19.24 34.39 -18.21
C LEU A 10 17.95 34.08 -17.41
N VAL A 11 17.03 33.26 -17.94
CA VAL A 11 16.12 32.44 -17.10
C VAL A 11 15.83 31.11 -17.79
N TRP A 12 16.58 30.07 -17.43
CA TRP A 12 16.11 28.69 -17.55
C TRP A 12 15.11 28.44 -16.42
N ALA A 13 13.83 28.28 -16.74
CA ALA A 13 12.84 27.83 -15.76
C ALA A 13 13.02 26.32 -15.55
N ALA A 14 13.82 25.93 -14.56
CA ALA A 14 13.78 24.57 -14.01
C ALA A 14 12.46 24.43 -13.22
N GLY A 15 11.45 23.86 -13.85
CA GLY A 15 10.22 23.49 -13.17
C GLY A 15 10.51 22.39 -12.14
N CYS A 16 10.35 22.70 -10.86
CA CYS A 16 10.31 21.67 -9.83
C CYS A 16 9.04 20.84 -10.05
N ALA A 17 9.20 19.65 -10.63
CA ALA A 17 8.18 18.61 -10.52
C ALA A 17 8.14 18.21 -9.04
N THR A 18 7.19 18.75 -8.29
CA THR A 18 6.84 18.22 -6.96
C THR A 18 6.20 16.87 -7.18
N THR A 19 7.02 15.82 -7.16
CA THR A 19 6.50 14.46 -7.01
C THR A 19 5.87 14.41 -5.61
N TYR A 20 4.55 14.33 -5.55
CA TYR A 20 3.87 13.99 -4.31
C TYR A 20 4.22 12.54 -4.01
N ALA A 21 5.19 12.31 -3.12
CA ALA A 21 5.39 11.00 -2.55
C ALA A 21 4.10 10.63 -1.80
N GLU A 22 3.47 9.54 -2.21
CA GLU A 22 2.28 9.06 -1.52
C GLU A 22 2.67 8.59 -0.11
N PRO A 23 1.80 8.81 0.90
CA PRO A 23 2.08 8.34 2.25
C PRO A 23 2.11 6.80 2.26
N VAL A 24 3.26 6.23 2.63
CA VAL A 24 3.49 4.79 2.75
C VAL A 24 3.65 4.42 4.23
N ASN A 25 3.10 3.28 4.63
CA ASN A 25 3.34 2.66 5.92
C ASN A 25 4.62 1.83 5.86
N GLU A 26 5.71 2.37 6.38
CA GLU A 26 7.06 1.82 6.25
C GLU A 26 7.19 0.46 6.94
N ARG A 27 6.43 0.22 8.03
CA ARG A 27 6.45 -1.08 8.72
C ARG A 27 5.79 -2.17 7.87
N ALA A 28 4.65 -1.86 7.27
CA ALA A 28 3.95 -2.81 6.41
C ALA A 28 4.74 -3.06 5.11
N ALA A 29 5.36 -2.02 4.55
CA ALA A 29 6.29 -2.14 3.42
C ALA A 29 7.49 -3.04 3.75
N ALA A 30 8.12 -2.86 4.91
CA ALA A 30 9.24 -3.70 5.33
C ALA A 30 8.84 -5.19 5.50
N ILE A 31 7.62 -5.47 5.96
CA ILE A 31 7.11 -6.85 5.99
C ILE A 31 6.95 -7.37 4.56
N LEU A 32 6.34 -6.61 3.65
CA LEU A 32 6.22 -7.02 2.26
C LEU A 32 7.61 -7.30 1.63
N ASP A 33 8.61 -6.45 1.88
CA ASP A 33 9.97 -6.61 1.39
C ASP A 33 10.69 -7.84 1.96
N ALA A 34 10.34 -8.28 3.17
CA ALA A 34 10.87 -9.51 3.77
C ALA A 34 10.25 -10.79 3.18
N HIS A 35 9.22 -10.66 2.34
CA HIS A 35 8.53 -11.78 1.72
C HIS A 35 8.63 -11.72 0.20
N GLU A 36 8.42 -12.87 -0.44
CA GLU A 36 8.29 -13.02 -1.88
C GLU A 36 6.88 -13.43 -2.27
N ARG A 37 6.49 -13.00 -3.46
CA ARG A 37 5.22 -13.35 -4.09
C ARG A 37 5.27 -14.77 -4.62
N THR A 38 4.34 -15.62 -4.18
CA THR A 38 4.34 -17.04 -4.58
C THR A 38 3.65 -17.29 -5.93
N GLY A 39 2.91 -16.32 -6.47
CA GLY A 39 2.01 -16.51 -7.61
C GLY A 39 0.72 -17.27 -7.27
N GLU A 40 0.54 -17.73 -6.03
CA GLU A 40 -0.69 -18.37 -5.59
C GLU A 40 -1.73 -17.29 -5.27
N VAL A 41 -2.77 -17.23 -6.12
CA VAL A 41 -3.81 -16.21 -6.03
C VAL A 41 -5.12 -16.83 -5.58
N VAL A 42 -5.71 -16.26 -4.52
CA VAL A 42 -7.05 -16.60 -4.04
C VAL A 42 -8.00 -15.41 -4.17
N ASN A 43 -9.27 -15.68 -4.42
CA ASN A 43 -10.27 -14.62 -4.61
C ASN A 43 -11.01 -14.25 -3.35
N CYS A 44 -10.95 -15.05 -2.28
CA CYS A 44 -11.64 -14.78 -1.02
C CYS A 44 -10.80 -15.25 0.15
N LEU A 45 -10.68 -14.42 1.19
CA LEU A 45 -10.09 -14.77 2.48
C LEU A 45 -11.18 -14.96 3.54
N ASN A 46 -11.03 -15.99 4.37
CA ASN A 46 -11.93 -16.22 5.49
C ASN A 46 -11.63 -15.21 6.61
N LEU A 47 -12.59 -14.33 6.94
CA LEU A 47 -12.39 -13.29 7.94
C LEU A 47 -12.08 -13.82 9.34
N ARG A 48 -12.46 -15.08 9.65
CA ARG A 48 -12.13 -15.70 10.95
C ARG A 48 -10.65 -16.04 11.08
N GLN A 49 -9.95 -16.18 9.96
CA GLN A 49 -8.50 -16.46 9.92
C GLN A 49 -7.69 -15.17 9.80
N VAL A 50 -8.29 -14.10 9.25
CA VAL A 50 -7.64 -12.80 9.14
C VAL A 50 -7.41 -12.21 10.52
N SER A 51 -6.14 -11.99 10.86
CA SER A 51 -5.71 -11.38 12.12
C SER A 51 -5.35 -9.90 11.97
N SER A 52 -5.01 -9.45 10.77
CA SER A 52 -4.68 -8.05 10.49
C SER A 52 -4.90 -7.69 9.02
N ILE A 53 -5.36 -6.47 8.75
CA ILE A 53 -5.43 -5.84 7.43
C ILE A 53 -4.82 -4.46 7.58
N VAL A 54 -3.71 -4.19 6.90
CA VAL A 54 -2.97 -2.93 7.00
C VAL A 54 -2.73 -2.39 5.60
N ALA A 55 -3.03 -1.12 5.37
CA ALA A 55 -2.61 -0.44 4.15
C ALA A 55 -1.10 -0.19 4.19
N ILE A 56 -0.41 -0.66 3.14
CA ILE A 56 0.96 -0.24 2.83
C ILE A 56 0.89 1.16 2.23
N ASP A 57 0.00 1.35 1.26
CA ASP A 57 -0.31 2.62 0.63
C ASP A 57 -1.83 2.69 0.36
N GLU A 58 -2.29 3.62 -0.48
CA GLU A 58 -3.72 3.76 -0.80
C GLU A 58 -4.23 2.74 -1.85
N GLU A 59 -3.37 1.89 -2.40
CA GLU A 59 -3.68 0.89 -3.44
C GLU A 59 -3.26 -0.54 -3.04
N THR A 60 -2.51 -0.70 -1.95
CA THR A 60 -1.93 -1.99 -1.55
C THR A 60 -2.20 -2.28 -0.09
N LEU A 61 -2.77 -3.46 0.18
CA LEU A 61 -2.96 -3.98 1.53
C LEU A 61 -2.03 -5.16 1.81
N LEU A 62 -1.52 -5.21 3.04
CA LEU A 62 -0.92 -6.38 3.64
C LEU A 62 -1.93 -7.02 4.58
N ILE A 63 -2.24 -8.30 4.35
CA ILE A 63 -3.18 -9.07 5.14
C ILE A 63 -2.43 -10.20 5.84
N LYS A 64 -2.59 -10.32 7.15
CA LYS A 64 -2.12 -11.48 7.90
C LYS A 64 -3.29 -12.43 8.13
N SER A 65 -3.13 -13.68 7.72
CA SER A 65 -4.12 -14.74 7.91
C SER A 65 -3.49 -15.93 8.64
N GLY A 66 -4.16 -16.45 9.65
CA GLY A 66 -3.60 -17.51 10.50
C GLY A 66 -2.34 -17.06 11.25
N VAL A 67 -1.43 -18.02 11.48
CA VAL A 67 -0.21 -17.78 12.28
C VAL A 67 0.90 -17.19 11.42
N ASN A 68 1.12 -17.75 10.22
CA ASN A 68 2.30 -17.50 9.38
C ASN A 68 1.99 -17.12 7.92
N ASP A 69 0.72 -16.98 7.52
CA ASP A 69 0.42 -16.61 6.15
C ASP A 69 0.23 -15.10 6.02
N TYR A 70 0.95 -14.51 5.08
CA TYR A 70 0.71 -13.16 4.61
C TYR A 70 0.14 -13.20 3.19
N TYR A 71 -0.71 -12.23 2.88
CA TYR A 71 -1.23 -11.99 1.56
C TYR A 71 -1.06 -10.51 1.23
N VAL A 72 -0.78 -10.23 -0.04
CA VAL A 72 -0.87 -8.88 -0.59
C VAL A 72 -2.14 -8.77 -1.42
N ASN A 73 -2.88 -7.68 -1.26
CA ASN A 73 -4.03 -7.35 -2.08
C ASN A 73 -3.76 -6.04 -2.80
N GLU A 74 -3.77 -6.09 -4.13
CA GLU A 74 -3.76 -4.90 -4.97
C GLU A 74 -5.20 -4.46 -5.20
N LEU A 75 -5.54 -3.27 -4.73
CA LEU A 75 -6.89 -2.73 -4.72
C LEU A 75 -7.30 -2.28 -6.11
N SER A 76 -8.58 -2.43 -6.41
CA SER A 76 -9.19 -1.84 -7.60
C SER A 76 -9.51 -0.37 -7.33
N GLY A 77 -8.50 0.47 -7.55
CA GLY A 77 -8.55 1.93 -7.35
C GLY A 77 -8.14 2.36 -5.95
N ARG A 78 -7.91 3.67 -5.80
CA ARG A 78 -7.36 4.28 -4.58
C ARG A 78 -8.35 4.35 -3.43
N CYS A 79 -7.96 3.79 -2.29
CA CYS A 79 -8.63 3.93 -1.00
C CYS A 79 -8.15 5.20 -0.28
N ASN A 80 -8.65 6.37 -0.69
CA ASN A 80 -8.20 7.64 -0.10
C ASN A 80 -8.26 7.63 1.44
N GLY A 81 -7.14 7.99 2.06
CA GLY A 81 -6.99 8.06 3.51
C GLY A 81 -6.65 6.74 4.20
N ALA A 82 -6.49 5.64 3.48
CA ALA A 82 -6.24 4.31 4.05
C ALA A 82 -4.99 4.22 4.96
N THR A 83 -3.95 5.00 4.68
CA THR A 83 -2.71 5.02 5.48
C THR A 83 -2.79 5.98 6.68
N ARG A 84 -3.89 6.70 6.87
CA ARG A 84 -4.04 7.65 7.98
C ARG A 84 -4.33 6.88 9.27
N ASN A 85 -3.52 7.13 10.30
CA ASN A 85 -3.72 6.56 11.64
C ASN A 85 -5.09 6.91 12.28
N SER A 86 -5.75 7.97 11.82
CA SER A 86 -7.08 8.37 12.30
C SER A 86 -8.22 7.68 11.56
N THR A 87 -7.95 6.71 10.68
CA THR A 87 -8.98 6.00 9.91
C THR A 87 -8.98 4.50 10.21
N ARG A 88 -10.04 3.82 9.76
CA ARG A 88 -10.16 2.36 9.78
C ARG A 88 -10.87 1.88 8.52
N PHE A 89 -10.67 0.60 8.21
CA PHE A 89 -11.44 -0.07 7.17
C PHE A 89 -12.77 -0.59 7.71
N GLU A 90 -13.82 -0.39 6.92
CA GLU A 90 -15.12 -1.03 7.09
C GLU A 90 -15.49 -1.77 5.81
N TYR A 91 -16.09 -2.95 5.97
CA TYR A 91 -16.55 -3.79 4.87
C TYR A 91 -17.81 -4.53 5.29
N ALA A 92 -18.70 -4.75 4.34
CA ALA A 92 -19.90 -5.56 4.52
C ALA A 92 -19.73 -6.86 3.74
N THR A 93 -19.64 -7.98 4.43
CA THR A 93 -19.53 -9.30 3.79
C THR A 93 -20.79 -10.10 4.07
N SER A 94 -21.31 -10.79 3.05
CA SER A 94 -22.55 -11.59 3.15
C SER A 94 -22.31 -12.99 3.71
N ILE A 95 -21.06 -13.49 3.64
CA ILE A 95 -20.71 -14.89 3.88
C ILE A 95 -19.53 -15.09 4.84
N GLY A 96 -19.10 -14.04 5.56
CA GLY A 96 -17.96 -14.12 6.49
C GLY A 96 -16.60 -14.27 5.80
N GLN A 97 -16.50 -13.89 4.53
CA GLN A 97 -15.27 -13.85 3.74
C GLN A 97 -15.11 -12.46 3.13
N LEU A 98 -13.89 -11.98 3.02
CA LEU A 98 -13.55 -10.80 2.23
C LEU A 98 -13.13 -11.29 0.84
N CYS A 99 -13.88 -10.92 -0.18
CA CYS A 99 -13.72 -11.39 -1.54
C CYS A 99 -13.31 -10.28 -2.50
N ARG A 100 -12.68 -10.67 -3.60
CA ARG A 100 -12.46 -9.81 -4.76
C ARG A 100 -13.79 -9.19 -5.19
N ASN A 101 -13.75 -7.91 -5.53
CA ASN A 101 -14.88 -7.03 -5.87
C ASN A 101 -15.78 -6.65 -4.69
N ASP A 102 -15.48 -7.08 -3.46
CA ASP A 102 -16.08 -6.42 -2.29
C ASP A 102 -15.62 -4.96 -2.21
N ILE A 103 -16.40 -4.14 -1.52
CA ILE A 103 -16.10 -2.73 -1.34
C ILE A 103 -15.52 -2.51 0.05
N LEU A 104 -14.29 -2.00 0.10
CA LEU A 104 -13.69 -1.45 1.31
C LEU A 104 -14.04 0.02 1.42
N LYS A 105 -14.42 0.44 2.62
CA LYS A 105 -14.66 1.82 3.00
C LYS A 105 -13.60 2.25 3.99
N VAL A 106 -13.00 3.41 3.77
CA VAL A 106 -12.12 4.06 4.73
C VAL A 106 -12.96 5.07 5.49
N VAL A 107 -13.09 4.91 6.79
CA VAL A 107 -13.86 5.81 7.65
C VAL A 107 -12.99 6.43 8.71
N ASP A 108 -13.26 7.70 9.03
CA ASP A 108 -12.58 8.40 10.12
C ASP A 108 -13.01 7.88 11.50
N ASN A 109 -12.06 7.82 12.44
CA ASN A 109 -12.28 7.33 13.80
C ASN A 109 -12.96 8.35 14.72
N SER A 110 -12.85 9.66 14.44
CA SER A 110 -13.48 10.69 15.26
C SER A 110 -14.96 10.84 14.94
N GLY A 111 -15.33 10.86 13.66
CA GLY A 111 -16.68 11.18 13.22
C GLY A 111 -17.42 10.06 12.49
N GLY A 112 -16.74 8.97 12.11
CA GLY A 112 -17.33 7.91 11.29
C GLY A 112 -17.63 8.33 9.85
N PHE A 113 -17.09 9.47 9.40
CA PHE A 113 -17.29 9.95 8.04
C PHE A 113 -16.51 9.09 7.04
N LEU A 114 -17.10 8.86 5.87
CA LEU A 114 -16.45 8.19 4.75
C LEU A 114 -15.36 9.11 4.15
N THR A 115 -14.12 8.64 4.19
CA THR A 115 -12.95 9.33 3.62
C THR A 115 -12.59 8.78 2.23
N GLY A 116 -12.87 7.51 1.99
CA GLY A 116 -12.56 6.85 0.73
C GLY A 116 -13.27 5.51 0.57
N SER A 117 -13.29 4.99 -0.66
CA SER A 117 -13.79 3.66 -0.97
C SER A 117 -13.11 3.09 -2.19
N CYS A 118 -12.92 1.78 -2.20
CA CYS A 118 -12.17 1.08 -3.23
C CYS A 118 -12.64 -0.37 -3.34
N GLY A 119 -12.38 -0.99 -4.49
CA GLY A 119 -12.66 -2.40 -4.69
C GLY A 119 -11.54 -3.28 -4.16
N VAL A 120 -11.88 -4.41 -3.56
CA VAL A 120 -10.92 -5.44 -3.16
C VAL A 120 -10.44 -6.18 -4.41
N GLY A 121 -9.12 -6.32 -4.58
CA GLY A 121 -8.57 -7.13 -5.65
C GLY A 121 -8.43 -8.61 -5.29
N SER A 122 -7.57 -9.32 -6.00
CA SER A 122 -7.19 -10.68 -5.63
C SER A 122 -6.14 -10.67 -4.53
N PHE A 123 -6.10 -11.75 -3.74
CA PHE A 123 -5.12 -11.93 -2.67
C PHE A 123 -4.02 -12.87 -3.17
N GLU A 124 -2.80 -12.36 -3.27
CA GLU A 124 -1.64 -13.19 -3.60
C GLU A 124 -0.91 -13.58 -2.33
N ARG A 125 -0.63 -14.88 -2.17
CA ARG A 125 0.09 -15.40 -1.02
C ARG A 125 1.55 -14.97 -1.05
N LEU A 126 2.07 -14.67 0.14
CA LEU A 126 3.46 -14.32 0.37
C LEU A 126 4.17 -15.46 1.12
N ALA A 127 5.40 -15.75 0.73
CA ALA A 127 6.32 -16.64 1.45
C ALA A 127 7.47 -15.83 2.04
N THR A 128 7.94 -16.19 3.22
CA THR A 128 9.14 -15.57 3.79
C THR A 128 10.31 -15.85 2.86
N LYS A 129 11.09 -14.82 2.51
CA LYS A 129 12.36 -15.03 1.81
C LYS A 129 13.26 -15.84 2.75
N GLU A 130 13.75 -16.98 2.31
CA GLU A 130 14.77 -17.69 3.06
C GLU A 130 15.93 -16.69 3.29
N PRO A 131 16.43 -16.55 4.53
CA PRO A 131 17.61 -15.74 4.74
C PRO A 131 18.70 -16.35 3.86
N ALA A 132 19.21 -15.57 2.90
CA ALA A 132 20.41 -15.97 2.18
C ALA A 132 21.43 -16.34 3.24
N GLU A 133 21.85 -17.61 3.25
CA GLU A 133 22.85 -18.12 4.17
C GLU A 133 24.05 -17.16 4.10
N GLU A 134 24.21 -16.37 5.16
CA GLU A 134 25.40 -15.54 5.36
C GLU A 134 26.53 -16.54 5.53
N GLU A 135 27.29 -16.77 4.46
CA GLU A 135 28.48 -17.60 4.47
C GLU A 135 29.36 -17.09 5.61
N THR A 136 29.39 -17.85 6.70
CA THR A 136 30.24 -17.60 7.84
C THR A 136 31.69 -17.78 7.38
N GLU A 137 32.31 -16.69 6.91
CA GLU A 137 33.77 -16.57 6.85
C GLU A 137 34.28 -16.62 8.29
N THR A 138 34.69 -17.81 8.70
CA THR A 138 35.48 -18.03 9.91
C THR A 138 36.93 -17.72 9.55
N GLU A 139 37.46 -16.59 10.02
CA GLU A 139 38.91 -16.35 10.16
C GLU A 139 39.47 -17.02 11.42
#